data_AF-A0A3C0ETX8-F1
#
_entry.id   AF-A0A3C0ETX8-F1
#
_cell.length_a   1.000
_cell.length_b   1.000
_cell.length_c   1.000
_cell.angle_alpha   90.00
_cell.angle_beta   90.00
_cell.angle_gamma   90.00
#
_symmetry.space_group_name_H-M   'P 1'
#
loop_
_entity.id
_entity.type
_entity.pdbx_description
1 polymer ?
#
loop_
_entity_poly.entity_id
_entity_poly.type
_entity_poly.pdbx_seq_one_letter_code
_entity_poly.pdbx_strand_id
1 'polypeptide(L)'
;MNNKGFTGWFTTIVLLLCLLVNTVSLEAQNIDLNNRPVAKIELVGVKPESQQLVRNQIRLAEGQAYDEKVVAEDIVRITHLGRFSTVEASVDQQKDGTLIVKFIVNEQTILSDVRVVGNKAITDQELLAMAVIRSGD
;
A
#
# COMPACT_ATOMS: atom_id res chain seq x y z
N MET A 1 -30.24 -43.91 -48.43
CA MET A 1 -30.29 -42.43 -48.49
C MET A 1 -30.19 -41.91 -47.06
N ASN A 2 -29.25 -41.01 -46.81
CA ASN A 2 -28.64 -40.68 -45.51
C ASN A 2 -29.60 -40.27 -44.38
N ASN A 3 -29.57 -41.03 -43.28
CA ASN A 3 -30.20 -40.67 -42.00
C ASN A 3 -29.25 -39.72 -41.23
N LYS A 4 -29.22 -38.43 -41.59
CA LYS A 4 -28.43 -37.39 -40.89
C LYS A 4 -29.27 -36.37 -40.13
N GLY A 5 -30.55 -36.66 -39.86
CA GLY A 5 -31.49 -35.70 -39.26
C GLY A 5 -31.59 -35.70 -37.73
N PHE A 6 -31.13 -36.74 -37.03
CA PHE A 6 -31.48 -36.92 -35.60
C PHE A 6 -30.34 -36.59 -34.62
N THR A 7 -29.09 -36.63 -35.07
CA THR A 7 -27.92 -36.44 -34.19
C THR A 7 -27.54 -34.98 -33.93
N GLY A 8 -28.00 -34.03 -34.76
CA GLY A 8 -27.67 -32.61 -34.63
C GLY A 8 -28.48 -31.85 -33.57
N TRP A 9 -29.70 -32.30 -33.25
CA TRP A 9 -30.54 -31.65 -32.23
C TRP A 9 -30.09 -32.01 -30.82
N PHE A 10 -29.68 -33.26 -30.60
CA PHE A 10 -29.21 -33.71 -29.29
C PHE A 10 -27.86 -33.08 -28.91
N THR A 11 -26.97 -32.85 -29.87
CA THR A 11 -25.68 -32.20 -29.62
C THR A 11 -25.84 -30.71 -29.32
N THR A 12 -26.80 -30.02 -29.93
CA THR A 12 -27.08 -28.61 -29.63
C THR A 12 -27.73 -28.43 -28.25
N ILE A 13 -28.60 -29.34 -27.81
CA ILE A 13 -29.17 -29.30 -26.45
C ILE A 13 -28.08 -29.51 -25.37
N VAL A 14 -27.16 -30.45 -25.57
CA VAL A 14 -26.07 -30.73 -24.61
C VAL A 14 -25.07 -29.57 -24.54
N LEU A 15 -24.78 -28.91 -25.67
CA LEU A 15 -23.88 -27.75 -25.71
C LEU A 15 -24.50 -26.50 -25.05
N LEU A 16 -25.83 -26.36 -25.13
CA LEU A 16 -26.59 -25.27 -24.51
C LEU A 16 -26.79 -25.50 -23.00
N LEU A 17 -26.88 -26.76 -22.56
CA LEU A 17 -26.84 -27.15 -21.15
C LEU A 17 -25.45 -26.91 -20.52
N CYS A 18 -24.37 -27.08 -21.29
CA CYS A 18 -23.00 -26.90 -20.82
C CYS A 18 -22.59 -25.43 -20.62
N LEU A 19 -23.24 -24.51 -21.35
CA LEU A 19 -23.08 -23.06 -21.20
C LEU A 19 -23.74 -22.51 -19.93
N LEU A 20 -24.69 -23.25 -19.34
CA LEU A 20 -25.40 -22.83 -18.11
C LEU A 20 -24.64 -23.16 -16.82
N VAL A 21 -23.66 -24.07 -16.85
CA VAL A 21 -22.92 -24.51 -15.63
C VAL A 21 -21.65 -23.67 -15.37
N ASN A 22 -21.21 -22.84 -16.32
CA ASN A 22 -20.01 -22.02 -16.17
C ASN A 22 -20.31 -20.58 -15.69
N THR A 23 -21.27 -20.42 -14.79
CA THR A 23 -21.37 -19.21 -13.97
C THR A 23 -21.12 -19.60 -12.52
N VAL A 24 -19.89 -20.06 -12.24
CA VAL A 24 -19.40 -20.01 -10.86
C VAL A 24 -19.32 -18.53 -10.54
N SER A 25 -20.36 -18.05 -9.85
CA SER A 25 -20.40 -16.74 -9.25
C SER A 25 -19.13 -16.55 -8.43
N LEU A 26 -18.26 -15.67 -8.89
CA LEU A 26 -17.29 -15.00 -8.02
C LEU A 26 -18.11 -14.06 -7.12
N GLU A 27 -18.80 -14.64 -6.14
CA GLU A 27 -19.20 -13.86 -4.98
C GLU A 27 -17.90 -13.53 -4.26
N ALA A 28 -17.35 -12.36 -4.57
CA ALA A 28 -16.49 -11.66 -3.63
C ALA A 28 -17.32 -11.54 -2.35
N GLN A 29 -17.08 -12.44 -1.39
CA GLN A 29 -17.75 -12.43 -0.10
C GLN A 29 -17.54 -11.04 0.47
N ASN A 30 -18.61 -10.24 0.49
CA ASN A 30 -18.59 -8.92 1.12
C ASN A 30 -18.59 -9.18 2.63
N ILE A 31 -17.40 -9.48 3.17
CA ILE A 31 -17.23 -9.67 4.60
C ILE A 31 -17.33 -8.28 5.22
N ASP A 32 -18.48 -7.98 5.83
CA ASP A 32 -18.61 -6.78 6.65
C ASP A 32 -17.71 -6.95 7.88
N LEU A 33 -16.59 -6.22 7.87
CA LEU A 33 -15.60 -6.18 8.94
C LEU A 33 -15.99 -5.19 10.04
N ASN A 34 -16.92 -4.27 9.75
CA ASN A 34 -17.28 -3.21 10.69
C ASN A 34 -17.92 -3.80 11.95
N ASN A 35 -17.70 -3.11 13.08
CA ASN A 35 -18.22 -3.49 14.40
C ASN A 35 -17.69 -4.82 14.98
N ARG A 36 -16.73 -5.48 14.33
CA ARG A 36 -16.06 -6.65 14.91
C ARG A 36 -14.93 -6.20 15.84
N PRO A 37 -14.70 -6.90 16.97
CA PRO A 37 -13.65 -6.53 17.90
C PRO A 37 -12.26 -6.79 17.30
N VAL A 38 -11.36 -5.82 17.46
CA VAL A 38 -9.94 -5.95 17.10
C VAL A 38 -9.22 -6.71 18.21
N ALA A 39 -8.75 -7.92 17.95
CA ALA A 39 -8.00 -8.69 18.94
C ALA A 39 -6.56 -8.19 19.10
N LYS A 40 -5.93 -7.76 18.00
CA LYS A 40 -4.52 -7.41 17.99
C LYS A 40 -4.18 -6.42 16.88
N ILE A 41 -3.23 -5.55 17.15
CA ILE A 41 -2.63 -4.66 16.15
C ILE A 41 -1.15 -5.03 15.96
N GLU A 42 -0.76 -5.28 14.72
CA GLU A 42 0.63 -5.64 14.38
C GLU A 42 1.24 -4.60 13.44
N LEU A 43 2.52 -4.32 13.67
CA LEU A 43 3.33 -3.49 12.78
C LEU A 43 4.30 -4.36 12.00
N VAL A 44 4.24 -4.28 10.67
CA VAL A 44 5.07 -5.07 9.76
C VAL A 44 5.95 -4.12 8.93
N GLY A 45 7.24 -4.42 8.81
CA GLY A 45 8.18 -3.62 8.01
C GLY A 45 8.67 -2.34 8.69
N VAL A 46 8.31 -2.09 9.95
CA VAL A 46 8.80 -0.95 10.75
C VAL A 46 10.11 -1.30 11.45
N LYS A 47 11.14 -0.43 11.36
CA LYS A 47 12.36 -0.62 12.14
C LYS A 47 12.13 -0.37 13.64
N PRO A 48 12.87 -1.03 14.55
CA PRO A 48 12.67 -0.91 16.00
C PRO A 48 12.62 0.55 16.51
N GLU A 49 13.48 1.43 15.98
CA GLU A 49 13.54 2.84 16.33
C GLU A 49 12.31 3.65 15.90
N SER A 50 11.60 3.21 14.87
CA SER A 50 10.41 3.87 14.33
C SER A 50 9.10 3.26 14.87
N GLN A 51 9.14 2.12 15.55
CA GLN A 51 7.94 1.42 16.02
C GLN A 51 7.06 2.29 16.92
N GLN A 52 7.67 2.99 17.88
CA GLN A 52 6.93 3.87 18.77
C GLN A 52 6.31 5.06 18.03
N LEU A 53 7.01 5.59 17.02
CA LEU A 53 6.50 6.69 16.21
C LEU A 53 5.24 6.29 15.44
N VAL A 54 5.25 5.11 14.80
CA VAL A 54 4.08 4.58 14.08
C VAL A 54 2.95 4.29 15.07
N ARG A 55 3.24 3.63 16.20
CA ARG A 55 2.25 3.33 17.25
C ARG A 55 1.52 4.58 17.75
N ASN A 56 2.23 5.69 17.91
CA ASN A 56 1.64 6.94 18.39
C ASN A 56 0.64 7.58 17.39
N GLN A 57 0.69 7.20 16.11
CA GLN A 57 -0.25 7.70 15.10
C GLN A 57 -1.53 6.87 14.98
N ILE A 58 -1.49 5.63 15.48
CA ILE A 58 -2.62 4.71 15.41
C ILE A 58 -3.63 5.06 16.50
N ARG A 59 -4.86 5.34 16.09
CA ARG A 59 -6.03 5.52 16.96
C ARG A 59 -6.82 4.25 17.09
N LEU A 60 -6.64 3.30 16.16
CA LEU A 60 -7.14 1.97 16.35
C LEU A 60 -6.57 1.35 17.66
N ALA A 61 -7.41 0.77 18.50
CA ALA A 61 -7.04 0.14 19.76
C ALA A 61 -7.49 -1.32 19.80
N GLU A 62 -6.75 -2.16 20.50
CA GLU A 62 -7.16 -3.53 20.78
C GLU A 62 -8.41 -3.54 21.67
N GLY A 63 -9.33 -4.45 21.40
CA GLY A 63 -10.62 -4.60 22.07
C GLY A 63 -11.74 -3.71 21.52
N GLN A 64 -11.45 -2.70 20.70
CA GLN A 64 -12.49 -1.84 20.15
C GLN A 64 -13.09 -2.40 18.85
N ALA A 65 -14.26 -1.88 18.49
CA ALA A 65 -14.90 -2.17 17.21
C ALA A 65 -14.06 -1.66 16.03
N TYR A 66 -13.85 -2.52 15.03
CA TYR A 66 -13.23 -2.14 13.78
C TYR A 66 -14.12 -1.14 13.03
N ASP A 67 -13.48 -0.06 12.58
CA ASP A 67 -14.07 0.97 11.73
C ASP A 67 -13.07 1.28 10.61
N GLU A 68 -13.50 1.03 9.37
CA GLU A 68 -12.71 1.29 8.17
C GLU A 68 -12.26 2.75 8.06
N LYS A 69 -13.08 3.71 8.52
CA LYS A 69 -12.74 5.14 8.49
C LYS A 69 -11.58 5.44 9.42
N VAL A 70 -11.57 4.86 10.62
CA VAL A 70 -10.49 5.02 11.59
C VAL A 70 -9.18 4.47 11.04
N VAL A 71 -9.23 3.30 10.40
CA VAL A 71 -8.06 2.69 9.76
C VAL A 71 -7.54 3.53 8.59
N ALA A 72 -8.45 4.06 7.75
CA ALA A 72 -8.07 4.94 6.65
C ALA A 72 -7.39 6.22 7.16
N GLU A 73 -7.91 6.82 8.23
CA GLU A 73 -7.27 7.97 8.87
C GLU A 73 -5.92 7.63 9.52
N ASP A 74 -5.78 6.44 10.12
CA ASP A 74 -4.51 5.96 10.66
C ASP A 74 -3.45 5.84 9.56
N ILE A 75 -3.81 5.27 8.40
CA ILE A 75 -2.93 5.21 7.22
C ILE A 75 -2.47 6.61 6.82
N VAL A 76 -3.40 7.57 6.74
CA VAL A 76 -3.08 8.97 6.40
C VAL A 76 -2.12 9.59 7.42
N ARG A 77 -2.37 9.42 8.74
CA ARG A 77 -1.49 9.92 9.80
C ARG A 77 -0.08 9.34 9.71
N ILE A 78 0.04 8.03 9.48
CA ILE A 78 1.34 7.36 9.32
C ILE A 78 2.04 7.86 8.05
N THR A 79 1.31 8.04 6.95
CA THR A 79 1.84 8.55 5.68
C THR A 79 2.39 9.97 5.83
N HIS A 80 1.69 10.82 6.59
CA HIS A 80 2.13 12.19 6.88
C HIS A 80 3.41 12.29 7.71
N LEU A 81 3.92 11.18 8.28
CA LEU A 81 5.25 11.17 8.89
C LEU A 81 6.37 11.41 7.86
N GLY A 82 6.12 11.19 6.57
CA GLY A 82 7.08 11.46 5.48
C GLY A 82 8.32 10.55 5.51
N ARG A 83 8.24 9.41 6.21
CA ARG A 83 9.32 8.45 6.41
C ARG A 83 9.10 7.12 5.69
N PHE A 84 7.91 6.91 5.13
CA PHE A 84 7.50 5.63 4.56
C PHE A 84 7.12 5.83 3.09
N SER A 85 7.60 4.94 2.22
CA SER A 85 7.28 4.96 0.78
C SER A 85 5.91 4.39 0.51
N THR A 86 5.51 3.41 1.32
CA THR A 86 4.23 2.71 1.24
C THR A 86 3.71 2.49 2.65
N VAL A 87 2.41 2.71 2.83
CA VAL A 87 1.66 2.43 4.07
C VAL A 87 0.37 1.74 3.65
N GLU A 88 0.19 0.51 4.11
CA GLU A 88 -0.97 -0.33 3.81
C GLU A 88 -1.52 -0.93 5.10
N ALA A 89 -2.81 -1.27 5.10
CA ALA A 89 -3.44 -2.02 6.17
C ALA A 89 -4.00 -3.34 5.62
N SER A 90 -3.74 -4.43 6.33
CA SER A 90 -4.29 -5.75 6.06
C SER A 90 -5.06 -6.23 7.28
N VAL A 91 -6.21 -6.88 7.06
CA VAL A 91 -7.08 -7.35 8.14
C VAL A 91 -7.26 -8.85 8.00
N ASP A 92 -6.84 -9.59 9.02
CA ASP A 92 -7.01 -11.03 9.09
C ASP A 92 -8.12 -11.37 10.08
N GLN A 93 -9.10 -12.14 9.63
CA GLN A 93 -10.14 -12.66 10.51
C GLN A 93 -9.66 -13.92 11.24
N GLN A 94 -9.79 -13.94 12.56
CA GLN A 94 -9.54 -15.11 13.38
C GLN A 94 -10.75 -16.05 13.45
N LYS A 95 -10.51 -17.30 13.86
CA LYS A 95 -11.55 -18.34 13.98
C LYS A 95 -12.66 -17.98 14.98
N ASP A 96 -12.37 -17.12 15.94
CA ASP A 96 -13.30 -16.62 16.95
C ASP A 96 -14.11 -15.39 16.47
N GLY A 97 -13.89 -14.93 15.24
CA GLY A 97 -14.58 -13.77 14.65
C GLY A 97 -13.93 -12.43 14.96
N THR A 98 -12.87 -12.40 15.77
CA THR A 98 -12.09 -11.19 16.02
C THR A 98 -11.14 -10.88 14.87
N LEU A 99 -10.64 -9.63 14.82
CA LEU A 99 -9.80 -9.14 13.73
C LEU A 99 -8.37 -8.86 14.21
N ILE A 100 -7.38 -9.29 13.43
CA ILE A 100 -5.99 -8.84 13.55
C ILE A 100 -5.76 -7.79 12.48
N VAL A 101 -5.41 -6.57 12.88
CA VAL A 101 -5.10 -5.48 11.95
C VAL A 101 -3.60 -5.31 11.85
N LYS A 102 -3.06 -5.42 10.63
CA LYS A 102 -1.65 -5.30 10.33
C LYS A 102 -1.40 -4.02 9.55
N PHE A 103 -0.62 -3.10 10.13
CA PHE A 103 -0.10 -1.95 9.40
C PHE A 103 1.24 -2.33 8.80
N ILE A 104 1.28 -2.42 7.48
CA ILE A 104 2.46 -2.79 6.69
C ILE A 104 3.06 -1.49 6.15
N VAL A 105 4.30 -1.20 6.53
CA VAL A 105 5.00 -0.01 6.03
C VAL A 105 6.32 -0.39 5.40
N ASN A 106 6.77 0.47 4.49
CA ASN A 106 8.11 0.38 3.91
C ASN A 106 8.86 1.69 4.18
N GLU A 107 9.95 1.64 4.95
CA GLU A 107 10.73 2.83 5.28
C GLU A 107 11.52 3.37 4.08
N GLN A 108 11.40 4.67 3.84
CA GLN A 108 12.27 5.39 2.93
C GLN A 108 13.63 5.55 3.58
N THR A 109 14.67 4.97 2.96
CA THR A 109 16.04 5.33 3.29
C THR A 109 16.31 6.71 2.71
N ILE A 110 16.33 7.74 3.55
CA ILE A 110 16.90 9.03 3.16
C ILE A 110 18.39 8.75 2.94
N LEU A 111 18.85 8.82 1.68
CA LEU A 111 20.28 8.82 1.37
C LEU A 111 20.90 9.98 2.13
N SER A 112 21.46 9.65 3.28
CA SER A 112 22.25 10.57 4.09
C SER A 112 23.64 10.53 3.48
N ASP A 113 24.12 11.70 3.05
CA ASP A 113 25.44 11.96 2.48
C ASP A 113 25.51 11.93 0.94
N VAL A 114 24.96 12.97 0.28
CA VAL A 114 25.70 13.55 -0.85
C VAL A 114 26.87 14.30 -0.23
N ARG A 115 27.95 13.59 0.06
CA ARG A 115 29.22 14.21 0.39
C ARG A 115 29.72 14.85 -0.90
N VAL A 116 29.64 16.17 -1.00
CA VAL A 116 30.40 16.91 -2.01
C VAL A 116 31.87 16.83 -1.61
N VAL A 117 32.53 15.71 -1.93
CA VAL A 117 33.99 15.64 -1.92
C VAL A 117 34.47 16.33 -3.19
N GLY A 118 34.77 17.62 -3.06
CA GLY A 118 35.60 18.36 -4.01
C GLY A 118 34.89 18.96 -5.22
N ASN A 119 34.39 20.19 -5.05
CA ASN A 119 34.70 21.25 -6.03
C ASN A 119 35.66 22.22 -5.36
N LYS A 120 36.89 21.74 -5.15
CA LYS A 120 38.02 22.55 -4.70
C LYS A 120 38.82 22.92 -5.94
N ALA A 121 38.27 23.78 -6.78
CA ALA A 121 38.97 24.22 -7.98
C ALA A 121 38.55 25.62 -8.46
N ILE A 122 38.23 26.56 -7.55
CA ILE A 122 38.48 27.99 -7.79
C ILE A 122 38.87 28.58 -6.44
N THR A 123 40.12 28.98 -6.31
CA THR A 123 40.55 29.87 -5.22
C THR A 123 39.95 31.24 -5.48
N ASP A 124 39.41 31.88 -4.44
CA ASP A 124 38.88 33.26 -4.49
C ASP A 124 39.91 34.30 -5.00
N GLN A 125 41.16 33.87 -5.22
CA GLN A 125 42.27 34.66 -5.72
C GLN A 125 42.26 34.86 -7.25
N GLU A 126 41.49 34.09 -8.03
CA GLU A 126 41.30 34.33 -9.49
C GLU A 126 40.00 35.10 -9.83
N LEU A 127 39.03 35.17 -8.91
CA LEU A 127 37.78 35.90 -9.12
C LEU A 127 37.93 37.44 -9.06
N LEU A 128 39.05 37.95 -8.54
CA LEU A 128 39.35 39.39 -8.50
C LEU A 128 39.99 39.94 -9.79
N ALA A 129 40.32 39.12 -10.78
CA ALA A 129 40.96 39.57 -12.02
C ALA A 129 39.97 39.96 -13.14
N MET A 130 38.69 39.56 -13.06
CA MET A 130 37.69 39.87 -14.09
C MET A 130 36.64 40.91 -13.68
N ALA A 131 36.84 41.57 -12.54
CA ALA A 131 36.03 42.70 -12.09
C ALA A 131 36.72 44.06 -12.32
N VAL A 132 37.57 44.18 -13.34
CA VAL A 132 38.02 45.50 -13.85
C VAL A 132 36.90 46.06 -14.73
N ILE A 133 35.82 46.47 -14.07
CA ILE A 133 34.83 47.39 -14.61
C ILE A 133 35.47 48.78 -14.55
N ARG A 134 35.64 49.39 -15.73
CA ARG A 134 35.70 50.84 -16.00
C ARG A 134 35.92 51.78 -14.79
N SER A 135 37.16 52.26 -14.62
CA SER A 135 37.38 53.69 -14.33
C SER A 135 37.39 54.38 -15.70
N GLY A 136 36.55 55.34 -16.06
CA GLY A 136 35.78 56.24 -15.20
C GLY A 136 36.59 57.44 -14.70
N ASP A 137 37.72 57.76 -15.35
CA ASP A 137 38.31 59.10 -15.61
C ASP A 137 39.73 58.95 -16.18
#